data_AF-A0A9C8K9Q5-F1
#
_entry.id   AF-A0A9C8K9Q5-F1
#
_cell.length_a   1.000
_cell.length_b   1.000
_cell.length_c   1.000
_cell.angle_alpha   90.00
_cell.angle_beta   90.00
_cell.angle_gamma   90.00
#
_symmetry.space_group_name_H-M   'P 1'
#
loop_
_entity.id
_entity.type
_entity.pdbx_description
1 polymer ?
#
loop_
_entity_poly.entity_id
_entity_poly.type
_entity_poly.pdbx_seq_one_letter_code
_entity_poly.pdbx_strand_id
1 'polypeptide(L)'
;MKICTKCHKELPATTEYFFVGTTCIDGLRSKCKKCMAQENLKRRHDKEIVPNTDETIKKKCAVCSQEFPATTDYFFAGYCSHGLRNKCKKCFQSEAKIREASPKYKQKRKEYGKKHYAENKVKFAERWQKYYKANADYLKAKAVEWGKLNLDKRRITDAKRRENPK
;
A
#
# COMPACT_ATOMS: atom_id res chain seq x y z
N MET A 1 -9.16 -36.08 0.09
CA MET A 1 -9.79 -34.75 0.28
C MET A 1 -9.69 -34.37 1.76
N LYS A 2 -9.67 -33.08 2.11
CA LYS A 2 -9.65 -32.61 3.50
C LYS A 2 -10.62 -31.43 3.68
N ILE A 3 -11.39 -31.46 4.76
CA ILE A 3 -12.36 -30.41 5.09
C ILE A 3 -11.67 -29.36 5.97
N CYS A 4 -11.74 -28.09 5.56
CA CYS A 4 -11.26 -26.99 6.39
C CYS A 4 -12.18 -26.80 7.60
N THR A 5 -11.64 -26.83 8.82
CA THR A 5 -12.44 -26.67 10.05
C THR A 5 -13.04 -25.27 10.25
N LYS A 6 -12.61 -24.26 9.47
CA LYS A 6 -13.09 -22.87 9.60
C LYS A 6 -14.13 -22.48 8.56
N CYS A 7 -13.93 -22.87 7.30
CA CYS A 7 -14.86 -22.55 6.21
C CYS A 7 -15.68 -23.74 5.73
N HIS A 8 -15.44 -24.94 6.30
CA HIS A 8 -16.13 -26.19 6.00
C HIS A 8 -16.12 -26.61 4.53
N LYS A 9 -15.23 -26.05 3.72
CA LYS A 9 -15.04 -26.44 2.32
C LYS A 9 -14.15 -27.68 2.22
N GLU A 10 -14.56 -28.61 1.38
CA GLU A 10 -13.74 -29.71 0.91
C GLU A 10 -12.70 -29.20 -0.08
N LEU A 11 -11.43 -29.45 0.23
CA LEU A 11 -10.30 -29.04 -0.59
C LEU A 11 -9.34 -30.23 -0.76
N PRO A 12 -8.52 -30.24 -1.83
CA PRO A 12 -7.46 -31.23 -1.97
C PRO A 12 -6.53 -31.21 -0.75
N ALA A 13 -6.18 -32.39 -0.24
CA ALA A 13 -5.27 -32.55 0.89
C ALA A 13 -3.80 -32.34 0.44
N THR A 14 -3.51 -31.17 -0.12
CA THR A 14 -2.20 -30.81 -0.65
C THR A 14 -1.65 -29.59 0.06
N THR A 15 -0.33 -29.41 -0.02
CA THR A 15 0.38 -28.24 0.51
C THR A 15 0.03 -26.96 -0.25
N GLU A 16 -0.76 -27.01 -1.33
CA GLU A 16 -1.30 -25.84 -1.99
C GLU A 16 -2.39 -25.18 -1.12
N TYR A 17 -3.32 -25.99 -0.58
CA TYR A 17 -4.51 -25.53 0.15
C TYR A 17 -4.32 -25.52 1.67
N PHE A 18 -3.44 -26.35 2.20
CA PHE A 18 -3.17 -26.48 3.64
C PHE A 18 -1.70 -26.24 3.94
N PHE A 19 -1.41 -25.76 5.16
CA PHE A 19 -0.02 -25.66 5.63
C PHE A 19 0.42 -27.00 6.22
N VAL A 20 1.71 -27.30 6.10
CA VAL A 20 2.33 -28.44 6.79
C VAL A 20 2.17 -28.27 8.30
N GLY A 21 1.75 -29.34 8.97
CA GLY A 21 1.60 -29.41 10.42
C GLY A 21 2.33 -30.64 10.95
N THR A 22 3.42 -30.42 11.69
CA THR A 22 4.25 -31.49 12.24
C THR A 22 3.56 -32.30 13.33
N THR A 23 2.49 -31.76 13.93
CA THR A 23 1.71 -32.38 15.01
C THR A 23 0.40 -33.00 14.52
N CYS A 24 0.12 -32.94 13.21
CA CYS A 24 -1.11 -33.47 12.63
C CYS A 24 -0.84 -34.86 12.04
N ILE A 25 -1.77 -35.81 12.25
CA ILE A 25 -1.64 -37.20 11.80
C ILE A 25 -1.37 -37.29 10.29
N ASP A 26 -2.04 -36.45 9.50
CA ASP A 26 -1.89 -36.38 8.04
C ASP A 26 -0.82 -35.38 7.58
N GLY A 27 -0.02 -34.84 8.49
CA GLY A 27 1.03 -33.85 8.19
C GLY A 27 0.50 -32.49 7.72
N LEU A 28 -0.82 -32.25 7.72
CA LEU A 28 -1.45 -31.03 7.24
C LEU A 28 -2.35 -30.40 8.29
N ARG A 29 -2.25 -29.07 8.46
CA ARG A 29 -3.11 -28.32 9.38
C ARG A 29 -4.59 -28.43 8.99
N SER A 30 -5.46 -28.41 9.98
CA SER A 30 -6.92 -28.52 9.82
C SER A 30 -7.58 -27.30 9.16
N LYS A 31 -6.98 -26.12 9.28
CA LYS A 31 -7.44 -24.88 8.63
C LYS A 31 -6.74 -24.69 7.29
N CYS A 32 -7.50 -24.31 6.25
CA CYS A 32 -6.92 -23.97 4.95
C CYS A 32 -6.12 -22.66 5.01
N LYS A 33 -5.20 -22.48 4.06
CA LYS A 33 -4.33 -21.29 3.99
C LYS A 33 -5.10 -19.98 3.94
N LYS A 34 -6.23 -19.94 3.23
CA LYS A 34 -7.09 -18.74 3.11
C LYS A 34 -7.63 -18.32 4.48
N CYS A 35 -8.17 -19.27 5.25
CA CYS A 35 -8.69 -18.99 6.59
C CYS A 35 -7.58 -18.55 7.54
N MET A 36 -6.43 -19.25 7.51
CA MET A 36 -5.25 -18.88 8.31
C MET A 36 -4.72 -17.49 7.95
N ALA A 37 -4.72 -17.11 6.67
CA ALA A 37 -4.30 -15.78 6.24
C ALA A 37 -5.24 -14.70 6.77
N GLN A 38 -6.56 -14.91 6.69
CA GLN A 38 -7.56 -13.99 7.22
C GLN A 38 -7.44 -13.82 8.74
N GLU A 39 -7.29 -14.93 9.47
CA GLU A 39 -7.12 -14.92 10.93
C GLU A 39 -5.83 -14.18 11.33
N ASN A 40 -4.73 -14.42 10.63
CA ASN A 40 -3.49 -13.70 10.84
C ASN A 40 -3.60 -12.20 10.53
N LEU A 41 -4.36 -11.81 9.51
CA LEU A 41 -4.62 -10.41 9.19
C LEU A 41 -5.41 -9.72 10.31
N LYS A 42 -6.50 -10.35 10.79
CA LYS A 42 -7.28 -9.84 11.93
C LYS A 42 -6.40 -9.69 13.16
N ARG A 43 -5.66 -10.75 13.53
CA ARG A 43 -4.73 -10.70 14.66
C ARG A 43 -3.69 -9.60 14.54
N ARG A 44 -3.21 -9.28 13.32
CA ARG A 44 -2.27 -8.16 13.11
C ARG A 44 -2.98 -6.83 13.26
N HIS A 45 -4.15 -6.67 12.65
CA HIS A 45 -4.94 -5.43 12.72
C HIS A 45 -5.27 -5.05 14.17
N ASP A 46 -5.68 -6.02 14.98
CA ASP A 46 -6.09 -5.79 16.36
C ASP A 46 -4.90 -5.70 17.33
N LYS A 47 -3.70 -6.06 16.87
CA LYS A 47 -2.50 -6.01 17.69
C LYS A 47 -1.88 -4.61 17.61
N GLU A 48 -1.97 -3.89 18.71
CA GLU A 48 -1.23 -2.65 18.90
C GLU A 48 0.27 -2.91 18.79
N ILE A 49 0.96 -2.08 17.98
CA ILE A 49 2.41 -2.10 17.89
C ILE A 49 2.93 -1.12 18.93
N VAL A 50 3.40 -1.64 20.06
CA VAL A 50 4.12 -0.87 21.07
C VAL A 50 5.62 -1.07 20.80
N PRO A 51 6.28 -0.13 20.09
CA PRO A 51 7.71 -0.22 19.88
C PRO A 51 8.44 0.00 21.20
N ASN A 52 9.55 -0.72 21.39
CA ASN A 52 10.44 -0.42 22.51
C ASN A 52 11.03 0.99 22.35
N THR A 53 11.10 1.71 23.46
CA THR A 53 11.68 3.05 23.55
C THR A 53 12.90 3.09 24.48
N ASP A 54 13.27 1.94 25.07
CA ASP A 54 14.44 1.82 25.91
C ASP A 54 15.73 1.89 25.08
N GLU A 55 16.47 2.98 25.24
CA GLU A 55 17.73 3.22 24.55
C GLU A 55 18.87 2.29 24.99
N THR A 56 18.76 1.67 26.17
CA THR A 56 19.78 0.74 26.68
C THR A 56 19.79 -0.57 25.90
N ILE A 57 18.65 -0.94 25.32
CA ILE A 57 18.52 -2.16 24.52
C ILE A 57 19.07 -1.89 23.13
N LYS A 58 20.14 -2.59 22.75
CA LYS A 58 20.72 -2.49 21.40
C LYS A 58 20.12 -3.54 20.45
N LYS A 59 19.98 -3.16 19.19
CA LYS A 59 19.52 -4.02 18.10
C LYS A 59 20.47 -3.92 16.91
N LYS A 60 20.87 -5.08 16.38
CA LYS A 60 21.68 -5.18 15.17
C LYS A 60 20.83 -5.08 13.91
N CYS A 61 21.21 -4.21 12.98
CA CYS A 61 20.56 -4.17 11.67
C CYS A 61 20.92 -5.40 10.83
N ALA A 62 19.93 -6.09 10.28
CA ALA A 62 20.13 -7.28 9.45
C ALA A 62 20.80 -7.01 8.07
N VAL A 63 21.00 -5.75 7.68
CA VAL A 63 21.60 -5.36 6.39
C VAL A 63 23.00 -4.81 6.58
N CYS A 64 23.16 -3.72 7.34
CA CYS A 64 24.47 -3.12 7.57
C CYS A 64 25.23 -3.70 8.77
N SER A 65 24.62 -4.62 9.54
CA SER A 65 25.22 -5.22 10.74
C SER A 65 25.63 -4.26 11.86
N GLN A 66 25.33 -2.97 11.75
CA GLN A 66 25.58 -1.98 12.81
C GLN A 66 24.55 -2.13 13.95
N GLU A 67 25.02 -1.88 15.17
CA GLU A 67 24.19 -1.82 16.37
C GLU A 67 23.65 -0.41 16.59
N PHE A 68 22.35 -0.33 16.86
CA PHE A 68 21.68 0.92 17.19
C PHE A 68 20.78 0.70 18.42
N PRO A 69 20.44 1.76 19.16
CA PRO A 69 19.35 1.70 20.12
C PRO A 69 18.10 1.10 19.49
N ALA A 70 17.44 0.19 20.21
CA ALA A 70 16.21 -0.48 19.81
C ALA A 70 15.02 0.46 19.99
N THR A 71 15.07 1.61 19.31
CA THR A 71 14.07 2.66 19.34
C THR A 71 13.53 2.98 17.95
N THR A 72 12.45 3.75 17.89
CA THR A 72 11.81 4.18 16.66
C THR A 72 12.62 5.20 15.87
N ASP A 73 13.70 5.75 16.42
CA ASP A 73 14.58 6.67 15.69
C ASP A 73 15.40 5.94 14.64
N TYR A 74 15.90 4.76 14.98
CA TYR A 74 16.77 3.96 14.11
C TYR A 74 16.02 2.89 13.33
N PHE A 75 14.89 2.40 13.84
CA PHE A 75 14.10 1.32 13.22
C PHE A 75 12.65 1.75 13.01
N PHE A 76 12.00 1.21 11.98
CA PHE A 76 10.56 1.39 11.82
C PHE A 76 9.79 0.45 12.76
N ALA A 77 8.68 0.91 13.29
CA ALA A 77 7.74 0.06 14.02
C ALA A 77 7.24 -1.11 13.15
N GLY A 78 7.00 -2.27 13.78
CA GLY A 78 6.52 -3.46 13.07
C GLY A 78 6.21 -4.64 13.98
N TYR A 79 5.57 -5.66 13.40
CA TYR A 79 5.22 -6.92 14.09
C TYR A 79 6.43 -7.86 14.23
N CYS A 80 7.51 -7.36 14.83
CA CYS A 80 8.77 -8.06 15.03
C CYS A 80 9.18 -8.01 16.51
N SER A 81 10.33 -8.62 16.84
CA SER A 81 10.92 -8.54 18.17
C SER A 81 11.09 -7.08 18.63
N HIS A 82 10.58 -6.78 19.84
CA HIS A 82 10.51 -5.46 20.45
C HIS A 82 9.70 -4.41 19.68
N GLY A 83 8.74 -4.84 18.84
CA GLY A 83 7.88 -3.93 18.08
C GLY A 83 8.61 -3.16 16.97
N LEU A 84 9.82 -3.57 16.60
CA LEU A 84 10.69 -2.87 15.66
C LEU A 84 11.20 -3.80 14.55
N ARG A 85 11.24 -3.30 13.32
CA ARG A 85 11.78 -4.03 12.16
C ARG A 85 13.27 -4.32 12.34
N ASN A 86 13.77 -5.33 11.65
CA ASN A 86 15.18 -5.76 11.70
C ASN A 86 16.12 -4.91 10.81
N LYS A 87 15.58 -4.05 9.94
CA LYS A 87 16.36 -3.14 9.09
C LYS A 87 16.32 -1.73 9.68
N CYS A 88 17.47 -1.07 9.77
CA CYS A 88 17.53 0.32 10.17
C CYS A 88 16.88 1.21 9.08
N LYS A 89 16.44 2.41 9.45
CA LYS A 89 15.78 3.34 8.53
C LYS A 89 16.65 3.69 7.32
N LYS A 90 17.95 3.87 7.52
CA LYS A 90 18.91 4.18 6.43
C LYS A 90 18.93 3.08 5.38
N CYS A 91 19.10 1.81 5.78
CA CYS A 91 19.06 0.67 4.87
C CYS A 91 17.69 0.49 4.20
N PHE A 92 16.60 0.74 4.93
CA PHE A 92 15.26 0.67 4.36
C PHE A 92 15.05 1.74 3.27
N GLN A 93 15.52 2.97 3.51
CA GLN A 93 15.43 4.07 2.55
C GLN A 93 16.32 3.85 1.33
N SER A 94 17.54 3.34 1.51
CA SER A 94 18.43 3.04 0.38
C SER A 94 17.84 1.95 -0.52
N GLU A 95 17.32 0.87 0.05
CA GLU A 95 16.63 -0.19 -0.68
C GLU A 95 15.38 0.33 -1.41
N ALA A 96 14.61 1.22 -0.78
CA ALA A 96 13.46 1.86 -1.42
C ALA A 96 13.87 2.68 -2.65
N LYS A 97 14.93 3.49 -2.55
CA LYS A 97 15.46 4.27 -3.68
C LYS A 97 15.93 3.39 -4.83
N ILE A 98 16.68 2.32 -4.54
CA ILE A 98 17.15 1.36 -5.56
C ILE A 98 15.95 0.70 -6.27
N ARG A 99 14.96 0.26 -5.49
CA ARG A 99 13.74 -0.33 -6.04
C ARG A 99 12.97 0.65 -6.92
N GLU A 100 12.83 1.90 -6.50
CA GLU A 100 12.15 2.94 -7.27
C GLU A 100 12.88 3.34 -8.56
N ALA A 101 14.21 3.28 -8.56
CA ALA A 101 15.02 3.52 -9.75
C ALA A 101 14.86 2.40 -10.80
N SER A 102 14.57 1.16 -10.37
CA SER A 102 14.46 0.00 -11.25
C SER A 102 13.40 0.17 -12.36
N PRO A 103 13.76 -0.03 -13.64
CA PRO A 103 12.80 0.02 -14.76
C PRO A 103 11.63 -0.95 -14.59
N LYS A 104 11.90 -2.17 -14.12
CA LYS A 104 10.89 -3.20 -13.86
C LYS A 104 9.86 -2.73 -12.83
N TYR A 105 10.32 -2.07 -11.77
CA TYR A 105 9.42 -1.53 -10.75
C TYR A 105 8.59 -0.37 -11.28
N LYS A 106 9.19 0.55 -12.05
CA LYS A 106 8.47 1.67 -12.69
C LYS A 106 7.37 1.17 -13.62
N GLN A 107 7.67 0.17 -14.45
CA GLN A 107 6.68 -0.44 -15.34
C GLN A 107 5.54 -1.09 -14.55
N LYS A 108 5.87 -1.93 -13.56
CA LYS A 108 4.87 -2.57 -12.68
C LYS A 108 3.97 -1.54 -11.98
N ARG A 109 4.54 -0.42 -11.50
CA ARG A 109 3.79 0.67 -10.87
C ARG A 109 2.82 1.35 -11.85
N LYS A 110 3.25 1.56 -13.10
CA LYS A 110 2.40 2.14 -14.17
C LYS A 110 1.24 1.20 -14.52
N GLU A 111 1.51 -0.08 -14.68
CA GLU A 111 0.49 -1.10 -14.95
C GLU A 111 -0.53 -1.21 -13.81
N TYR A 112 -0.06 -1.24 -12.56
CA TYR A 112 -0.92 -1.21 -11.39
C TYR A 112 -1.81 0.04 -11.37
N GLY A 113 -1.24 1.23 -11.65
CA GLY A 113 -2.00 2.48 -11.71
C GLY A 113 -3.10 2.46 -12.76
N LYS A 114 -2.80 1.95 -13.97
CA LYS A 114 -3.81 1.77 -15.03
C LYS A 114 -4.93 0.83 -14.60
N LYS A 115 -4.58 -0.32 -14.05
CA LYS A 115 -5.54 -1.34 -13.58
C LYS A 115 -6.41 -0.78 -12.46
N HIS A 116 -5.80 -0.18 -11.44
CA HIS A 116 -6.50 0.43 -10.32
C HIS A 116 -7.48 1.52 -10.78
N TYR A 117 -7.07 2.37 -11.74
CA TYR A 117 -7.96 3.37 -12.32
C TYR A 117 -9.14 2.75 -13.08
N ALA A 118 -8.89 1.75 -13.93
CA ALA A 118 -9.94 1.07 -14.68
C ALA A 118 -10.95 0.39 -13.75
N GLU A 119 -10.48 -0.32 -12.72
CA GLU A 119 -11.32 -1.04 -11.74
C GLU A 119 -12.12 -0.10 -10.83
N ASN A 120 -11.67 1.15 -10.64
CA ASN A 120 -12.29 2.11 -9.72
C ASN A 120 -12.82 3.36 -10.43
N LYS A 121 -12.99 3.32 -11.76
CA LYS A 121 -13.39 4.48 -12.57
C LYS A 121 -14.67 5.15 -12.06
N VAL A 122 -15.69 4.36 -11.72
CA VAL A 122 -16.98 4.85 -11.19
C VAL A 122 -16.79 5.54 -9.84
N LYS A 123 -16.08 4.91 -8.90
CA LYS A 123 -15.78 5.49 -7.58
C LYS A 123 -15.02 6.82 -7.69
N PHE A 124 -14.10 6.93 -8.64
CA PHE A 124 -13.40 8.19 -8.88
C PHE A 124 -14.35 9.26 -9.42
N ALA A 125 -15.22 8.92 -10.39
CA ALA A 125 -16.19 9.85 -10.94
C ALA A 125 -17.16 10.37 -9.85
N GLU A 126 -17.70 9.48 -9.00
CA GLU A 126 -18.57 9.84 -7.88
C GLU A 126 -17.87 10.76 -6.88
N ARG A 127 -16.61 10.44 -6.51
CA ARG A 127 -15.81 11.27 -5.61
C ARG A 127 -15.61 12.67 -6.20
N TRP A 128 -15.28 12.76 -7.49
CA TRP A 128 -15.13 14.04 -8.18
C TRP A 128 -16.45 14.80 -8.22
N GLN A 129 -17.54 14.16 -8.61
CA GLN A 129 -18.87 14.77 -8.65
C GLN A 129 -19.25 15.37 -7.28
N LYS A 130 -19.04 14.63 -6.20
CA LYS A 130 -19.28 15.10 -4.83
C LYS A 130 -18.42 16.33 -4.49
N TYR A 131 -17.12 16.29 -4.85
CA TYR A 131 -16.21 17.41 -4.64
C TYR A 131 -16.65 18.65 -5.42
N TYR A 132 -16.95 18.53 -6.73
CA TYR A 132 -17.41 19.63 -7.58
C TYR A 132 -18.71 20.24 -7.07
N LYS A 133 -19.68 19.41 -6.66
CA LYS A 133 -20.95 19.89 -6.11
C LYS A 133 -20.75 20.66 -4.81
N ALA A 134 -19.92 20.14 -3.89
CA ALA A 134 -19.66 20.77 -2.61
C ALA A 134 -18.79 22.04 -2.70
N ASN A 135 -17.98 22.18 -3.76
CA ASN A 135 -17.00 23.26 -3.91
C ASN A 135 -17.29 24.13 -5.15
N ALA A 136 -18.54 24.17 -5.63
CA ALA A 136 -18.88 24.80 -6.90
C ALA A 136 -18.46 26.28 -6.95
N ASP A 137 -18.74 27.05 -5.91
CA ASP A 137 -18.44 28.48 -5.89
C ASP A 137 -16.94 28.77 -5.72
N TYR A 138 -16.24 27.98 -4.91
CA TYR A 138 -14.78 28.01 -4.82
C TYR A 138 -14.13 27.77 -6.20
N LEU A 139 -14.61 26.75 -6.93
CA LEU A 139 -14.08 26.42 -8.25
C LEU A 139 -14.40 27.50 -9.29
N LYS A 140 -15.58 28.10 -9.24
CA LYS A 140 -15.94 29.25 -10.09
C LYS A 140 -15.01 30.44 -9.82
N ALA A 141 -14.82 30.82 -8.55
CA ALA A 141 -13.94 31.92 -8.17
C ALA A 141 -12.50 31.69 -8.66
N LYS A 142 -11.99 30.47 -8.45
CA LYS A 142 -10.65 30.06 -8.92
C LYS A 142 -10.53 30.09 -10.45
N ALA A 143 -11.59 29.71 -11.18
CA ALA A 143 -11.60 29.78 -12.63
C ALA A 143 -11.58 31.23 -13.16
N VAL A 144 -12.28 32.14 -12.49
CA VAL A 144 -12.24 33.58 -12.78
C VAL A 144 -10.84 34.15 -12.54
N GLU A 145 -10.25 33.86 -11.38
CA GLU A 145 -8.91 34.31 -11.02
C GLU A 145 -7.85 33.79 -12.00
N TRP A 146 -7.89 32.49 -12.31
CA TRP A 146 -6.99 31.90 -13.31
C TRP A 146 -7.13 32.58 -14.67
N GLY A 147 -8.36 32.89 -15.09
CA GLY A 147 -8.65 33.60 -16.33
C GLY A 147 -8.07 35.01 -16.38
N LYS A 148 -8.07 35.73 -15.26
CA LYS A 148 -7.44 37.06 -15.13
C LYS A 148 -5.92 36.98 -15.24
N LEU A 149 -5.32 35.98 -14.60
CA LEU A 149 -3.86 35.78 -14.59
C LEU A 149 -3.30 35.19 -15.90
N ASN A 150 -4.14 34.57 -16.72
CA ASN A 150 -3.73 33.86 -17.94
C ASN A 150 -4.45 34.39 -19.19
N LEU A 151 -4.66 35.70 -19.27
CA LEU A 151 -5.33 36.36 -20.40
C LEU A 151 -4.68 36.04 -21.74
N ASP A 152 -3.35 36.00 -21.81
CA ASP A 152 -2.64 35.71 -23.07
C ASP A 152 -2.90 34.28 -23.55
N LYS A 153 -2.96 33.31 -22.64
CA LYS A 153 -3.32 31.92 -22.98
C LYS A 153 -4.74 31.81 -23.50
N ARG A 154 -5.68 32.61 -22.95
CA ARG A 154 -7.05 32.70 -23.46
C ARG A 154 -7.09 33.27 -24.87
N ARG A 155 -6.41 34.40 -25.10
CA ARG A 155 -6.30 35.04 -26.42
C ARG A 155 -5.74 34.10 -27.48
N ILE A 156 -4.68 33.36 -27.17
CA ILE A 156 -4.10 32.35 -28.08
C ILE A 156 -5.11 31.24 -28.39
N THR A 157 -5.84 30.75 -27.37
CA THR A 157 -6.84 29.70 -27.57
C THR A 157 -8.01 30.19 -28.43
N ASP A 158 -8.48 31.41 -28.19
CA ASP A 158 -9.59 32.00 -28.94
C ASP A 158 -9.17 32.32 -30.38
N ALA A 159 -7.94 32.78 -30.62
CA ALA A 159 -7.37 32.95 -31.97
C ALA A 159 -7.37 31.62 -32.74
N LYS A 160 -6.89 30.53 -32.12
CA LYS A 160 -6.92 29.19 -32.72
C LYS A 160 -8.33 28.70 -33.06
N ARG A 161 -9.33 29.03 -32.23
CA ARG A 161 -10.74 28.69 -32.53
C ARG A 161 -11.31 29.49 -33.70
N ARG A 162 -10.87 30.74 -33.88
CA ARG A 162 -11.26 31.57 -35.03
C ARG A 162 -10.63 31.08 -36.33
N GLU A 163 -9.41 30.55 -36.25
CA GLU A 163 -8.68 29.97 -37.40
C GLU A 163 -9.21 28.59 -37.83
N ASN A 164 -9.85 27.83 -36.93
CA ASN A 164 -10.54 26.58 -37.24
C ASN A 164 -11.99 26.59 -36.71
N PRO A 165 -12.90 27.34 -37.36
CA PRO A 165 -14.32 27.21 -37.09
C PRO A 165 -14.78 25.81 -37.48
N LYS A 166 -15.58 25.18 -36.61
CA LYS A 166 -16.21 23.87 -36.87
C LYS A 166 -17.30 23.98 -37.92
#